data_AF-A0A958KC63-F1
#
_entry.id   AF-A0A958KC63-F1
#
_cell.length_a   1.000
_cell.length_b   1.000
_cell.length_c   1.000
_cell.angle_alpha   90.00
_cell.angle_beta   90.00
_cell.angle_gamma   90.00
#
_symmetry.space_group_name_H-M   'P 1'
#
loop_
_entity.id
_entity.type
_entity.pdbx_description
1 polymer ?
#
loop_
_entity_poly.entity_id
_entity_poly.type
_entity_poly.pdbx_seq_one_letter_code
_entity_poly.pdbx_strand_id
1 'polypeptide(L)'
;MTHSRTTYLTLWLSLVALLVVAVVVVGGITRLTDSGLSMVEWKPLMGVLPPLNSHEWQEVFSKYQQYPEYQIHNQGMSLDEFKSIFLWEYSHRILGRIIGLVFVVPFIFFWLRGYFSRKLFWQLGVGLLLG
;
A
#
# COMPACT_ATOMS: atom_id res chain seq x y z
N MET A 1 30.27 17.08 10.91
CA MET A 1 29.33 15.97 11.21
C MET A 1 27.85 16.31 10.98
N THR A 2 27.47 17.58 10.76
CA THR A 2 26.07 17.99 10.50
C THR A 2 25.63 17.73 9.06
N HIS A 3 26.53 17.91 8.08
CA HIS A 3 26.19 17.71 6.66
C HIS A 3 25.71 16.29 6.33
N SER A 4 26.37 15.26 6.85
CA SER A 4 25.98 13.86 6.59
C SER A 4 24.61 13.52 7.18
N ARG A 5 24.28 14.03 8.38
CA ARG A 5 22.96 13.84 8.99
C ARG A 5 21.84 14.42 8.13
N THR A 6 22.04 15.62 7.60
CA THR A 6 21.07 16.25 6.69
C THR A 6 20.93 15.45 5.40
N THR A 7 22.02 14.96 4.81
CA THR A 7 21.95 14.12 3.60
C THR A 7 21.12 12.85 3.82
N TYR A 8 21.30 12.14 4.94
CA TYR A 8 20.51 10.95 5.24
C TYR A 8 19.03 11.26 5.44
N LEU A 9 18.70 12.36 6.13
CA LEU A 9 17.31 12.79 6.30
C LEU A 9 16.67 13.18 4.96
N THR A 10 17.39 13.92 4.11
CA THR A 10 16.92 14.31 2.78
C THR A 10 16.68 13.09 1.90
N LEU A 11 17.65 12.17 1.82
CA LEU A 11 17.51 10.94 1.03
C LEU A 11 16.29 10.13 1.48
N TRP A 12 16.13 9.95 2.79
CA TRP A 12 15.00 9.23 3.36
C TRP A 12 13.66 9.90 3.04
N LEU A 13 13.53 11.21 3.28
CA LEU A 13 12.30 11.95 3.00
C LEU A 13 11.99 12.01 1.49
N SER A 14 13.00 12.12 0.64
CA SER A 14 12.84 12.04 -0.82
C SER A 14 12.34 10.67 -1.27
N LEU A 15 12.85 9.59 -0.67
CA LEU A 15 12.36 8.23 -0.93
C LEU A 15 10.90 8.09 -0.49
N VAL A 16 10.54 8.56 0.71
CA VAL A 16 9.15 8.55 1.18
C VAL A 16 8.24 9.34 0.24
N ALA A 17 8.64 10.54 -0.17
CA ALA A 17 7.88 11.36 -1.11
C ALA A 17 7.66 10.66 -2.46
N LEU A 18 8.70 10.01 -3.00
CA LEU A 18 8.59 9.23 -4.23
C LEU A 18 7.58 8.08 -4.09
N LEU A 19 7.63 7.35 -2.97
CA LEU A 19 6.68 6.27 -2.71
C LEU A 19 5.25 6.78 -2.55
N VAL A 20 5.05 7.95 -1.93
CA VAL A 20 3.74 8.61 -1.85
C VAL A 20 3.20 8.95 -3.24
N VAL A 21 4.04 9.48 -4.15
CA VAL A 21 3.63 9.69 -5.54
C VAL A 21 3.21 8.37 -6.19
N ALA A 22 3.99 7.31 -5.99
CA ALA A 22 3.67 5.99 -6.54
C ALA A 22 2.33 5.45 -6.02
N VAL A 23 2.03 5.56 -4.72
CA VAL A 23 0.76 5.04 -4.17
C VAL A 23 -0.44 5.84 -4.63
N VAL A 24 -0.29 7.15 -4.87
CA VAL A 24 -1.33 8.00 -5.47
C VAL A 24 -1.61 7.57 -6.91
N VAL A 25 -0.56 7.31 -7.72
CA VAL A 25 -0.73 6.83 -9.11
C VAL A 25 -1.41 5.47 -9.14
N VAL A 26 -0.89 4.49 -8.37
CA VAL A 26 -1.45 3.14 -8.32
C VAL A 26 -2.88 3.15 -7.76
N GLY A 27 -3.17 3.98 -6.76
CA GLY A 27 -4.52 4.16 -6.23
C GLY A 27 -5.48 4.80 -7.24
N GLY A 28 -4.98 5.78 -8.00
CA GLY A 28 -5.72 6.38 -9.12
C GLY A 28 -6.09 5.36 -10.18
N ILE A 29 -5.13 4.51 -10.60
CA ILE A 29 -5.40 3.40 -11.53
C ILE A 29 -6.43 2.45 -10.91
N THR A 30 -6.24 2.05 -9.66
CA THR A 30 -7.14 1.13 -8.94
C THR A 30 -8.59 1.62 -8.97
N ARG A 31 -8.79 2.94 -8.83
CA ARG A 31 -10.10 3.60 -8.88
C ARG A 31 -10.65 3.68 -10.30
N LEU A 32 -9.83 3.99 -11.29
CA LEU A 32 -10.25 4.10 -12.70
C LEU A 32 -10.57 2.73 -13.33
N THR A 33 -10.02 1.64 -12.80
CA THR A 33 -10.31 0.27 -13.23
C THR A 33 -11.35 -0.43 -12.36
N ASP A 34 -12.06 0.31 -11.50
CA ASP A 34 -13.06 -0.21 -10.55
C ASP A 34 -12.60 -1.44 -9.74
N SER A 35 -11.30 -1.49 -9.46
CA SER A 35 -10.67 -2.63 -8.81
C SER A 35 -10.68 -2.57 -7.29
N GLY A 36 -11.08 -1.44 -6.69
CA GLY A 36 -10.96 -1.20 -5.24
C GLY A 36 -11.82 -2.09 -4.33
N LEU A 37 -12.67 -2.95 -4.91
CA LEU A 37 -13.54 -3.90 -4.20
C LEU A 37 -13.29 -5.35 -4.62
N SER A 38 -12.18 -5.62 -5.32
CA SER A 38 -11.79 -6.96 -5.77
C SER A 38 -11.29 -7.86 -4.64
N MET A 39 -10.73 -7.28 -3.56
CA MET A 39 -10.30 -8.00 -2.35
C MET A 39 -11.36 -7.93 -1.26
N VAL A 40 -12.26 -8.91 -1.30
CA VAL A 40 -13.40 -9.01 -0.40
C VAL A 40 -13.06 -9.54 0.99
N GLU A 41 -11.99 -10.34 1.13
CA GLU A 41 -11.54 -10.84 2.42
C GLU A 41 -10.41 -9.98 3.00
N TRP A 42 -10.61 -9.51 4.23
CA TRP A 42 -9.55 -8.85 4.97
C TRP A 42 -8.67 -9.87 5.71
N LYS A 43 -7.45 -10.09 5.20
CA LYS A 43 -6.44 -10.94 5.84
C LYS A 43 -5.23 -10.10 6.28
N PRO A 44 -5.07 -9.75 7.56
CA PRO A 44 -4.06 -8.77 8.00
C PRO A 44 -2.64 -9.32 7.92
N LEU A 45 -2.47 -10.58 8.30
CA LEU A 45 -1.19 -11.28 8.35
C LEU A 45 -0.94 -12.08 7.05
N MET A 46 -1.98 -12.75 6.53
CA MET A 46 -1.89 -13.58 5.32
C MET A 46 -2.07 -12.79 4.02
N GLY A 47 -2.64 -11.58 4.05
CA GLY A 47 -2.89 -10.77 2.85
C GLY A 47 -1.65 -10.04 2.31
N VAL A 48 -0.46 -10.39 2.78
CA VAL A 48 0.82 -9.94 2.20
C VAL A 48 1.20 -10.79 0.99
N LEU A 49 0.68 -12.00 0.86
CA LEU A 49 0.90 -12.84 -0.31
C LEU A 49 -0.41 -12.90 -1.13
N PRO A 50 -0.34 -12.72 -2.46
CA PRO A 50 -1.48 -12.98 -3.32
C PRO A 50 -1.71 -14.50 -3.42
N PRO A 51 -2.87 -14.95 -3.93
CA PRO A 51 -3.09 -16.37 -4.22
C PRO A 51 -1.94 -16.94 -5.07
N LEU A 52 -1.38 -18.06 -4.64
CA LEU A 52 -0.14 -18.61 -5.21
C LEU A 52 -0.40 -19.75 -6.20
N ASN A 53 -1.58 -20.37 -6.12
CA ASN A 53 -1.96 -21.50 -6.96
C ASN A 53 -3.38 -21.33 -7.54
N SER A 54 -3.70 -22.14 -8.55
CA SER A 54 -4.99 -22.08 -9.25
C SER A 54 -6.20 -22.29 -8.34
N HIS A 55 -6.06 -23.16 -7.32
CA HIS A 55 -7.14 -23.44 -6.37
C HIS A 55 -7.47 -22.20 -5.52
N GLU A 56 -6.45 -21.54 -4.96
CA GLU A 56 -6.64 -20.31 -4.18
C GLU A 56 -7.21 -19.17 -5.04
N TRP A 57 -6.74 -19.03 -6.29
CA TRP A 57 -7.31 -18.05 -7.22
C TRP A 57 -8.79 -18.29 -7.48
N GLN A 58 -9.17 -19.56 -7.70
CA GLN A 58 -10.57 -19.92 -7.92
C GLN A 58 -11.41 -19.68 -6.66
N GLU A 59 -10.88 -19.97 -5.47
CA GLU A 59 -11.59 -19.73 -4.21
C GLU A 59 -11.89 -18.25 -4.00
N VAL A 60 -10.89 -17.38 -4.18
CA VAL A 60 -11.06 -15.93 -4.01
C VAL A 60 -11.97 -15.36 -5.10
N PHE A 61 -11.86 -15.86 -6.35
CA PHE A 61 -12.75 -15.44 -7.42
C PHE A 61 -14.20 -15.86 -7.16
N SER A 62 -14.45 -17.09 -6.72
CA SER A 62 -15.79 -17.56 -6.35
C SER A 62 -16.40 -16.77 -5.20
N LYS A 63 -15.58 -16.24 -4.28
CA LYS A 63 -16.04 -15.29 -3.26
C LYS A 63 -16.40 -13.94 -3.90
N TYR A 64 -15.55 -13.40 -4.76
CA TYR A 64 -15.83 -12.15 -5.48
C TYR A 64 -17.14 -12.21 -6.27
N GLN A 65 -17.45 -13.36 -6.89
CA GLN A 65 -18.70 -13.59 -7.63
C GLN A 65 -19.97 -13.42 -6.78
N GLN A 66 -19.87 -13.59 -5.45
CA GLN A 66 -20.99 -13.43 -4.52
C GLN A 66 -21.24 -11.95 -4.14
N TYR A 67 -20.31 -11.04 -4.47
CA TYR A 67 -20.43 -9.64 -4.09
C TYR A 67 -21.21 -8.81 -5.12
N PRO A 68 -21.88 -7.71 -4.69
CA PRO A 68 -22.64 -6.84 -5.58
C PRO A 68 -21.81 -6.28 -6.74
N GLU A 69 -20.53 -5.98 -6.53
CA GLU A 69 -19.66 -5.43 -7.57
C GLU A 69 -19.56 -6.36 -8.79
N TYR A 70 -19.39 -7.66 -8.55
CA TYR A 70 -19.42 -8.66 -9.61
C TYR A 70 -20.81 -8.77 -10.23
N GLN A 71 -21.86 -8.76 -9.41
CA GLN A 71 -23.22 -8.93 -9.89
C GLN A 71 -23.78 -7.71 -10.64
N ILE A 72 -23.21 -6.52 -10.50
CA ILE A 72 -23.74 -5.30 -11.12
C ILE A 72 -22.82 -4.84 -12.26
N HIS A 73 -21.51 -4.89 -12.05
CA HIS A 73 -20.54 -4.29 -12.97
C HIS A 73 -19.69 -5.32 -13.71
N ASN A 74 -19.33 -6.44 -13.08
CA ASN A 74 -18.37 -7.40 -13.63
C ASN A 74 -18.97 -8.79 -13.94
N GLN A 75 -20.27 -8.85 -14.25
CA GLN A 75 -20.94 -10.12 -14.54
C GLN A 75 -20.33 -10.80 -15.77
N GLY A 76 -20.02 -12.10 -15.63
CA GLY A 76 -19.43 -12.88 -16.71
C GLY A 76 -17.92 -12.65 -16.91
N MET A 77 -17.29 -11.87 -16.04
CA MET A 77 -15.84 -11.69 -16.00
C MET A 77 -15.12 -13.04 -15.89
N SER A 78 -14.04 -13.20 -16.63
CA SER A 78 -13.16 -14.36 -16.57
C SER A 78 -12.22 -14.31 -15.37
N LEU A 79 -11.64 -15.45 -15.00
CA LEU A 79 -10.65 -15.50 -13.92
C LEU A 79 -9.41 -14.62 -14.20
N ASP A 80 -9.02 -14.47 -15.46
CA ASP A 80 -7.83 -13.68 -15.83
C ASP A 80 -8.09 -12.16 -15.79
N GLU A 81 -9.30 -11.74 -16.13
CA GLU A 81 -9.74 -10.35 -15.90
C GLU A 81 -9.81 -10.05 -14.41
N PHE A 82 -10.33 -10.99 -13.60
CA PHE A 82 -10.36 -10.86 -12.14
C PHE A 82 -8.95 -10.72 -11.56
N LYS A 83 -7.99 -11.54 -11.98
CA LYS A 83 -6.57 -11.42 -11.55
C LYS A 83 -6.02 -10.02 -11.83
N SER A 84 -6.39 -9.41 -12.97
CA SER A 84 -5.90 -8.09 -13.35
C SER A 84 -6.39 -7.00 -12.39
N ILE A 85 -7.68 -6.97 -12.07
CA ILE A 85 -8.22 -6.02 -11.08
C ILE A 85 -7.68 -6.31 -9.67
N PHE A 86 -7.59 -7.59 -9.30
CA PHE A 86 -7.04 -8.01 -8.01
C PHE A 86 -5.60 -7.53 -7.82
N LEU A 87 -4.76 -7.62 -8.86
CA LEU A 87 -3.37 -7.20 -8.81
C LEU A 87 -3.21 -5.69 -8.61
N TRP A 88 -4.10 -4.86 -9.17
CA TRP A 88 -4.08 -3.42 -8.93
C TRP A 88 -4.37 -3.08 -7.48
N GLU A 89 -5.47 -3.62 -6.94
CA GLU A 89 -5.81 -3.41 -5.54
C GLU A 89 -4.74 -3.98 -4.60
N TYR A 90 -4.19 -5.15 -4.93
CA TYR A 90 -3.10 -5.79 -4.19
C TYR A 90 -1.88 -4.87 -4.13
N SER A 91 -1.46 -4.38 -5.30
CA SER A 91 -0.29 -3.52 -5.44
C SER A 91 -0.47 -2.22 -4.67
N HIS A 92 -1.66 -1.62 -4.73
CA HIS A 92 -2.00 -0.43 -3.96
C HIS A 92 -1.86 -0.68 -2.44
N ARG A 93 -2.44 -1.78 -1.93
CA ARG A 93 -2.39 -2.16 -0.51
C ARG A 93 -0.97 -2.47 -0.03
N ILE A 94 -0.20 -3.22 -0.82
CA ILE A 94 1.19 -3.55 -0.49
C ILE A 94 2.08 -2.31 -0.47
N LEU A 95 1.90 -1.42 -1.45
CA LEU A 95 2.66 -0.18 -1.52
C LEU A 95 2.40 0.72 -0.31
N GLY A 96 1.15 0.81 0.16
CA GLY A 96 0.81 1.49 1.42
C GLY A 96 1.54 0.90 2.63
N ARG A 97 1.60 -0.44 2.75
CA ARG A 97 2.35 -1.12 3.82
C ARG A 97 3.85 -0.84 3.75
N ILE A 98 4.44 -0.89 2.54
CA ILE A 98 5.85 -0.59 2.31
C ILE A 98 6.17 0.85 2.73
N ILE A 99 5.32 1.83 2.37
CA ILE A 99 5.47 3.23 2.79
C ILE A 99 5.48 3.33 4.32
N GLY A 100 4.52 2.70 4.99
CA GLY A 100 4.46 2.66 6.44
C GLY A 100 5.76 2.16 7.06
N LEU A 101 6.31 1.05 6.56
CA LEU A 101 7.56 0.49 7.06
C LEU A 101 8.78 1.40 6.76
N VAL A 102 8.89 1.90 5.52
CA VAL A 102 9.97 2.79 5.07
C VAL A 102 9.93 4.13 5.79
N PHE A 103 8.77 4.53 6.31
CA PHE A 103 8.64 5.72 7.14
C PHE A 103 8.93 5.43 8.62
N VAL A 104 8.22 4.47 9.24
CA VAL A 104 8.28 4.19 10.68
C VAL A 104 9.67 3.72 11.12
N VAL A 105 10.29 2.79 10.40
CA VAL A 105 11.56 2.18 10.82
C VAL A 105 12.69 3.22 10.87
N PRO A 106 12.93 4.01 9.80
CA PRO A 106 13.93 5.08 9.87
C PRO A 106 13.52 6.22 10.81
N PHE A 107 12.22 6.53 10.95
CA PHE A 107 11.76 7.53 11.91
C PHE A 107 12.20 7.19 13.34
N ILE A 108 11.94 5.94 13.79
CA ILE A 108 12.37 5.48 15.12
C ILE A 108 13.90 5.51 15.22
N PHE A 109 14.61 5.02 14.20
CA PHE A 109 16.08 5.03 14.20
C PHE A 109 16.66 6.45 14.34
N PHE A 110 16.18 7.41 13.55
CA PHE A 110 16.64 8.80 13.60
C PHE A 110 16.24 9.50 14.89
N TRP A 111 15.09 9.16 15.46
CA TRP A 111 14.67 9.65 16.77
C TRP A 111 15.63 9.18 17.88
N LEU A 112 15.90 7.88 17.96
CA LEU A 112 16.82 7.30 18.95
C LEU A 112 18.26 7.84 18.82
N ARG A 113 18.67 8.21 17.60
CA ARG A 113 19.97 8.81 17.32
C ARG A 113 20.04 10.34 17.52
N GLY A 114 18.92 10.99 17.86
CA GLY A 114 18.86 12.43 18.07
C GLY A 114 19.05 13.26 16.79
N TYR A 115 18.60 12.75 15.64
CA TYR A 115 18.73 13.44 14.35
C TYR A 115 17.66 14.53 14.16
N PHE A 116 16.56 14.49 14.92
CA PHE A 116 15.44 15.41 14.76
C PHE A 116 15.57 16.68 15.59
N SER A 117 15.21 17.82 14.97
CA SER A 117 14.84 19.02 15.71
C SER A 117 13.44 18.83 16.32
N ARG A 118 13.13 19.55 17.41
CA ARG A 118 11.82 19.47 18.07
C ARG A 118 10.65 19.74 17.11
N LYS A 119 10.82 20.69 16.18
CA LYS A 119 9.83 21.00 15.14
C LYS A 119 9.63 19.84 14.17
N LEU A 120 10.73 19.28 13.63
CA LEU A 120 10.68 18.19 12.66
C LEU A 120 10.05 16.93 13.26
N PHE A 121 10.38 16.61 14.52
CA PHE A 121 9.78 15.48 15.23
C PHE A 121 8.25 15.60 15.28
N TRP A 122 7.71 16.76 15.64
CA TRP A 122 6.25 16.95 15.70
C TRP A 122 5.60 16.92 14.32
N GLN A 123 6.22 17.51 13.29
CA GLN A 123 5.68 17.46 11.93
C GLN A 123 5.55 16.02 11.42
N LEU A 124 6.59 15.22 11.60
CA LEU A 124 6.61 13.82 11.18
C LEU A 124 5.74 12.94 12.08
N GLY A 125 5.70 13.22 13.38
CA GLY A 125 4.86 12.51 14.34
C GLY A 125 3.37 12.74 14.13
N VAL A 126 2.95 13.96 13.80
CA VAL A 126 1.57 14.24 13.38
C VAL A 126 1.25 13.54 12.06
N GLY A 127 2.17 13.59 11.10
CA GLY A 127 2.01 12.86 9.83
C GLY A 127 1.82 11.35 10.04
N LEU A 128 2.51 10.75 11.01
CA LEU A 128 2.35 9.35 11.40
C LEU A 128 0.96 9.04 11.98
N LEU A 129 0.40 9.96 12.76
CA LEU A 129 -0.91 9.79 13.41
C LEU A 129 -2.09 9.99 12.45
N LEU A 130 -1.89 10.78 11.38
CA LEU A 130 -2.91 11.03 10.35
C LEU A 130 -2.90 9.98 9.23
N GLY A 131 -1.83 9.19 9.14
CA GLY A 131 -1.64 8.14 8.14
C GLY A 131 -2.49 6.90 8.38
#